data_AF-A0A059ARC5-F1
#
_entry.id   AF-A0A059ARC5-F1
#
_cell.length_a   1.000
_cell.length_b   1.000
_cell.length_c   1.000
_cell.angle_alpha   90.00
_cell.angle_beta   90.00
_cell.angle_gamma   90.00
#
_symmetry.space_group_name_H-M   'P 1'
#
loop_
_entity.id
_entity.type
_entity.pdbx_description
1 polymer ?
#
loop_
_entity_poly.entity_id
_entity_poly.type
_entity_poly.pdbx_seq_one_letter_code
_entity_poly.pdbx_strand_id
1 'polypeptide(L)'
;MVYHSSFLDEEGITRACGCPLLPLKSHIKGPAPTSEQDRTDIVDEAITFFRVNVFFRNFDIKSAADKLLIYLTFYINVAVNYACAHL
;
A
#
# COMPACT_ATOMS: atom_id res chain seq x y z
N MET A 1 8.60 -8.21 14.30
CA MET A 1 7.27 -8.64 13.81
C MET A 1 6.94 -7.75 12.62
N VAL A 2 6.59 -8.34 11.47
CA VAL A 2 6.26 -7.61 10.24
C VAL A 2 4.76 -7.33 10.23
N TYR A 3 4.34 -6.18 9.72
CA TYR A 3 2.93 -5.85 9.56
C TYR A 3 2.46 -6.20 8.15
N HIS A 4 1.43 -7.04 8.08
CA HIS A 4 0.74 -7.42 6.84
C HIS A 4 -0.48 -6.55 6.64
N SER A 5 -0.93 -6.45 5.40
CA SER A 5 -2.14 -5.72 5.07
C SER A 5 -3.37 -6.42 5.66
N SER A 6 -4.23 -5.63 6.27
CA SER A 6 -5.54 -6.03 6.78
C SER A 6 -6.60 -6.18 5.69
N PHE A 7 -6.33 -5.67 4.48
CA PHE A 7 -7.22 -5.85 3.34
C PHE A 7 -7.20 -7.31 2.88
N LEU A 8 -8.35 -7.95 3.00
CA LEU A 8 -8.54 -9.34 2.59
C LEU A 8 -8.74 -9.43 1.08
N ASP A 9 -8.38 -10.59 0.53
CA ASP A 9 -8.71 -10.96 -0.84
C ASP A 9 -10.22 -11.26 -0.94
N GLU A 10 -11.05 -10.22 -0.97
CA GLU A 10 -12.49 -10.39 -1.15
C GLU A 10 -12.81 -10.82 -2.59
N GLU A 11 -13.74 -11.78 -2.72
CA GLU A 11 -14.22 -12.26 -4.00
C GLU A 11 -14.92 -11.10 -4.75
N GLY A 12 -14.38 -10.73 -5.91
CA GLY A 12 -14.91 -9.64 -6.74
C GLY A 12 -14.00 -8.42 -6.88
N ILE A 13 -12.91 -8.33 -6.11
CA ILE A 13 -11.92 -7.25 -6.30
C ILE A 13 -11.13 -7.52 -7.59
N THR A 14 -11.15 -6.55 -8.50
CA THR A 14 -10.38 -6.62 -9.74
C THR A 14 -8.89 -6.62 -9.42
N ARG A 15 -8.13 -7.51 -10.06
CA ARG A 15 -6.68 -7.62 -9.85
C ARG A 15 -5.93 -7.21 -11.11
N ALA A 16 -4.86 -6.44 -10.94
CA ALA A 16 -3.90 -6.12 -11.97
C ALA A 16 -2.56 -6.79 -11.64
N CYS A 17 -2.11 -7.72 -12.48
CA CYS A 17 -0.86 -8.47 -12.29
C CYS A 17 -0.74 -9.14 -10.90
N GLY A 18 -1.87 -9.60 -10.33
CA GLY A 18 -1.91 -10.23 -9.02
C GLY A 18 -1.84 -9.27 -7.82
N CYS A 19 -1.90 -7.95 -8.05
CA CYS A 19 -2.16 -6.93 -7.04
C CYS A 19 -3.65 -6.51 -7.10
N PRO A 20 -4.33 -6.32 -5.96
CA PRO A 20 -5.73 -5.93 -5.93
C PRO A 20 -5.90 -4.43 -6.22
N LEU A 21 -6.89 -4.07 -7.01
CA LEU A 21 -7.34 -2.68 -7.21
C LEU A 21 -8.26 -2.27 -6.06
N LEU A 22 -7.65 -1.95 -4.92
CA LEU A 22 -8.36 -1.54 -3.71
C LEU A 22 -8.91 -0.11 -3.84
N PRO A 23 -10.04 0.20 -3.19
CA PRO A 23 -10.55 1.57 -3.16
C PRO A 23 -9.54 2.54 -2.54
N LEU A 24 -9.36 3.72 -3.16
CA LEU A 24 -8.42 4.76 -2.72
C LEU A 24 -9.11 6.08 -2.43
N LYS A 25 -8.62 6.82 -1.43
CA LYS A 25 -9.01 8.21 -1.18
C LYS A 25 -8.25 9.14 -2.12
N SER A 26 -8.66 9.21 -3.38
CA SER A 26 -8.01 10.07 -4.36
C SER A 26 -8.99 10.94 -5.11
N HIS A 27 -8.59 12.19 -5.33
CA HIS A 27 -9.25 13.10 -6.27
C HIS A 27 -8.71 12.94 -7.70
N ILE A 28 -7.67 12.13 -7.88
CA ILE A 28 -7.04 11.87 -9.17
C ILE A 28 -7.80 10.74 -9.87
N LYS A 29 -8.07 10.94 -11.17
CA LYS A 29 -8.69 9.91 -12.00
C LYS A 29 -7.74 8.71 -12.15
N GLY A 30 -8.25 7.53 -11.87
CA GLY A 30 -7.50 6.28 -11.99
C GLY A 30 -8.42 5.06 -12.11
N PRO A 31 -7.85 3.88 -12.37
CA PRO A 31 -8.60 2.63 -12.47
C PRO A 31 -9.04 2.06 -11.11
N ALA A 32 -8.51 2.61 -10.00
CA ALA A 32 -8.89 2.19 -8.66
C ALA A 32 -10.29 2.74 -8.30
N PRO A 33 -11.15 1.96 -7.61
CA PRO A 33 -12.42 2.46 -7.10
C PRO A 33 -12.21 3.63 -6.13
N THR A 34 -13.21 4.50 -6.02
CA THR A 34 -13.17 5.60 -5.04
C THR A 34 -13.53 5.06 -3.65
N SER A 35 -12.72 5.41 -2.65
CA SER A 35 -13.03 5.15 -1.24
C SER A 35 -13.71 6.36 -0.58
N GLU A 36 -14.53 6.10 0.43
CA GLU A 36 -15.06 7.13 1.32
C GLU A 36 -13.92 7.76 2.13
N GLN A 37 -13.96 9.08 2.35
CA GLN A 37 -12.86 9.82 2.99
C GLN A 37 -12.55 9.34 4.41
N ASP A 38 -13.56 8.83 5.14
CA ASP A 38 -13.43 8.40 6.53
C ASP A 38 -12.89 6.95 6.68
N ARG A 39 -12.82 6.18 5.59
CA ARG A 39 -12.40 4.77 5.64
C ARG A 39 -10.93 4.61 5.33
N THR A 40 -10.11 4.11 6.25
CA THR A 40 -8.69 3.77 6.01
C THR A 40 -8.50 3.05 4.68
N ASP A 41 -7.56 3.54 3.86
CA ASP A 41 -7.16 2.88 2.62
C ASP A 41 -5.78 2.22 2.74
N ILE A 42 -5.35 1.53 1.68
CA ILE A 42 -4.07 0.82 1.65
C ILE A 42 -2.84 1.75 1.70
N VAL A 43 -2.99 3.02 1.32
CA VAL A 43 -1.92 4.02 1.41
C VAL A 43 -1.75 4.48 2.85
N ASP A 44 -2.87 4.72 3.56
CA ASP A 44 -2.86 5.02 5.00
C ASP A 44 -2.18 3.88 5.79
N GLU A 45 -2.52 2.63 5.46
CA GLU A 45 -1.93 1.44 6.07
C GLU A 45 -0.42 1.36 5.78
N ALA A 46 -0.01 1.59 4.54
CA ALA A 46 1.40 1.58 4.15
C ALA A 46 2.23 2.64 4.89
N ILE A 47 1.72 3.86 5.01
CA ILE A 47 2.40 4.94 5.76
C ILE A 47 2.50 4.58 7.24
N THR A 48 1.41 4.05 7.82
CA THR A 48 1.37 3.64 9.23
C THR A 48 2.39 2.55 9.52
N PHE A 49 2.52 1.57 8.63
CA PHE A 49 3.45 0.44 8.81
C PHE A 49 4.87 0.73 8.33
N PHE A 50 5.08 1.79 7.56
CA PHE A 50 6.35 2.11 6.90
C PHE A 50 7.55 2.06 7.85
N ARG A 51 7.44 2.76 8.99
CA ARG A 51 8.53 2.88 9.98
C ARG A 51 9.01 1.52 10.49
N VAL A 52 8.13 0.52 10.55
CA VAL A 52 8.50 -0.80 11.03
C VAL A 52 8.90 -1.69 9.86
N ASN A 53 8.12 -1.71 8.78
CA ASN A 53 8.34 -2.58 7.64
C ASN A 53 9.62 -2.27 6.85
N VAL A 54 10.08 -1.02 6.83
CA VAL A 54 11.32 -0.62 6.12
C VAL A 54 12.60 -1.27 6.68
N PHE A 55 12.60 -1.69 7.95
CA PHE A 55 13.76 -2.32 8.57
C PHE A 55 13.88 -3.83 8.29
N PHE A 56 12.84 -4.46 7.74
CA PHE A 56 12.84 -5.90 7.51
C PHE A 56 13.36 -6.24 6.12
N ARG A 57 14.36 -7.13 6.08
CA ARG A 57 14.91 -7.66 4.82
C ARG A 57 14.00 -8.70 4.16
N ASN A 58 13.19 -9.40 4.94
CA ASN A 58 12.34 -10.48 4.49
C ASN A 58 10.88 -10.16 4.83
N PHE A 59 10.00 -10.32 3.85
CA PHE A 59 8.56 -10.15 3.98
C PHE A 59 7.89 -11.37 3.33
N ASP A 60 7.13 -12.12 4.12
CA ASP A 60 6.35 -13.27 3.62
C ASP A 60 5.01 -12.79 3.04
N ILE A 61 4.64 -13.21 1.84
CA ILE A 61 3.45 -12.67 1.16
C ILE A 61 2.24 -13.53 1.54
N LYS A 62 1.31 -12.98 2.32
CA LYS A 62 0.12 -13.71 2.80
C LYS A 62 -1.15 -13.40 2.01
N SER A 63 -1.23 -12.22 1.39
CA SER A 63 -2.38 -11.78 0.59
C SER A 63 -1.96 -11.05 -0.68
N ALA A 64 -2.90 -10.84 -1.62
CA ALA A 64 -2.61 -9.97 -2.76
C ALA A 64 -2.35 -8.51 -2.31
N ALA A 65 -2.99 -8.06 -1.23
CA ALA A 65 -2.80 -6.72 -0.68
C ALA A 65 -1.38 -6.50 -0.12
N ASP A 66 -0.75 -7.54 0.44
CA ASP A 66 0.65 -7.48 0.87
C ASP A 66 1.61 -7.10 -0.27
N LYS A 67 1.32 -7.52 -1.51
CA LYS A 67 2.13 -7.11 -2.67
C LYS A 67 2.05 -5.61 -2.88
N LEU A 68 0.85 -5.03 -2.77
CA LEU A 68 0.65 -3.59 -2.88
C LEU A 68 1.34 -2.86 -1.72
N LEU A 69 1.25 -3.38 -0.50
CA LEU A 69 1.90 -2.85 0.69
C LEU A 69 3.43 -2.79 0.52
N ILE A 70 4.04 -3.81 -0.05
CA ILE A 70 5.47 -3.84 -0.39
C ILE A 70 5.81 -2.76 -1.42
N TYR A 71 5.05 -2.67 -2.52
CA TYR A 71 5.26 -1.64 -3.55
C TYR A 71 5.18 -0.23 -2.97
N LEU A 72 4.18 0.04 -2.13
CA LEU A 72 4.00 1.33 -1.46
C LEU A 72 5.15 1.62 -0.49
N THR A 73 5.61 0.63 0.27
CA THR A 73 6.76 0.79 1.17
C THR A 73 8.01 1.22 0.40
N PHE A 74 8.30 0.61 -0.76
CA PHE A 74 9.40 1.04 -1.62
C PHE A 74 9.19 2.44 -2.17
N TYR A 75 7.97 2.77 -2.61
CA TYR A 75 7.65 4.10 -3.15
C TYR A 75 7.81 5.21 -2.10
N ILE A 76 7.34 4.98 -0.87
CA ILE A 76 7.54 5.91 0.25
C ILE A 76 9.03 6.11 0.50
N ASN A 77 9.83 5.03 0.47
CA ASN A 77 11.28 5.14 0.63
C ASN A 77 11.90 6.03 -0.46
N VAL A 78 11.53 5.82 -1.73
CA VAL A 78 11.99 6.68 -2.84
C VAL A 78 11.58 8.14 -2.63
N ALA A 79 10.32 8.39 -2.23
CA ALA A 79 9.81 9.74 -1.99
C ALA A 79 10.55 10.45 -0.85
N VAL A 80 10.82 9.75 0.27
CA VAL A 80 11.60 10.28 1.40
C VAL A 80 13.03 10.61 0.98
N ASN A 81 13.68 9.72 0.23
CA ASN A 81 15.03 9.98 -0.29
C ASN A 81 15.07 11.18 -1.23
N TYR A 82 14.09 11.28 -2.14
CA TYR A 82 13.98 12.40 -3.05
C TYR A 82 13.78 13.74 -2.33
N ALA A 83 12.91 13.75 -1.31
CA ALA A 83 12.66 14.94 -0.49
C ALA A 83 13.91 15.35 0.30
N CYS A 84 14.65 14.39 0.88
CA CYS A 84 15.88 14.66 1.62
C CYS A 84 17.01 15.19 0.71
N ALA A 85 17.07 14.77 -0.55
CA ALA A 85 18.08 15.24 -1.51
C ALA A 85 17.87 16.68 -2.00
N HIS A 86 16.69 17.26 -1.77
CA HIS A 86 16.33 18.62 -2.19
C HIS A 86 16.09 19.58 -1.00
N LEU A 87 16.48 19.17 0.21
CA LEU A 87 16.54 19.99 1.43
C LEU A 87 18.01 20.31 1.75
#